data_AF-A0AA40MEE7-F1
#
_entry.id   AF-A0AA40MEE7-F1
#
_cell.length_a   1.000
_cell.length_b   1.000
_cell.length_c   1.000
_cell.angle_alpha   90.00
_cell.angle_beta   90.00
_cell.angle_gamma   90.00
#
_symmetry.space_group_name_H-M   'P 1'
#
loop_
_entity.id
_entity.type
_entity.pdbx_description
1 polymer ?
#
loop_
_entity_poly.entity_id
_entity_poly.type
_entity_poly.pdbx_seq_one_letter_code
_entity_poly.pdbx_strand_id
1 'polypeptide(L)'
;MSNRARTAACCAFGDDLELSGRYPEFRLESRRDGFAADLTLTATGDVTWFAKGLFYEHIALVTRYRGTIEHGGATTEVAGLCTYEYARGTSPYLLRNRFLPQAAKLPWDVFSYQVIDLDADTQLLLAHVQVDHYPALTSAYLRVIGQRAHRLDADVHFRVTSTQARPAVGPDGHAMWLPETFAWRVRDRRGRTLFAIDATVDTPMLFGIGTGYVGGYRWEGERDGRPASGRGYIEYVDRRR
;
A
#
# COMPACT_ATOMS: atom_id res chain seq x y z
N MET A 1 35.73 -10.60 -24.12
CA MET A 1 35.20 -9.94 -22.91
C MET A 1 34.12 -8.97 -23.36
N SER A 2 32.84 -9.31 -23.19
CA SER A 2 31.72 -8.52 -23.71
C SER A 2 31.20 -7.58 -22.63
N ASN A 3 31.25 -6.29 -22.96
CA ASN A 3 30.81 -5.16 -22.15
C ASN A 3 29.27 -5.15 -22.09
N ARG A 4 28.68 -5.73 -21.04
CA ARG A 4 27.25 -5.55 -20.76
C ARG A 4 27.05 -4.16 -20.16
N ALA A 5 26.42 -3.27 -20.95
CA ALA A 5 25.90 -1.99 -20.50
C ALA A 5 25.08 -2.18 -19.20
N ARG A 6 25.52 -1.54 -18.12
CA ARG A 6 24.89 -1.60 -16.79
C ARG A 6 24.00 -0.37 -16.63
N THR A 7 22.74 -0.46 -17.05
CA THR A 7 21.77 0.62 -16.83
C THR A 7 21.28 0.58 -15.39
N ALA A 8 21.63 1.60 -14.59
CA ALA A 8 20.92 1.93 -13.37
C ALA A 8 19.49 2.35 -13.73
N ALA A 9 18.50 1.98 -12.90
CA ALA A 9 17.13 2.43 -13.10
C ALA A 9 16.97 3.79 -12.39
N CYS A 10 16.36 4.74 -13.08
CA CYS A 10 15.98 6.04 -12.54
C CYS A 10 14.56 6.35 -13.00
N CYS A 11 13.71 6.72 -12.05
CA CYS A 11 12.36 7.21 -12.28
C CYS A 11 12.25 8.58 -11.63
N ALA A 12 12.02 9.63 -12.42
CA ALA A 12 11.88 10.99 -11.94
C ALA A 12 10.52 11.57 -12.34
N PHE A 13 9.92 12.33 -11.44
CA PHE A 13 8.67 13.05 -11.66
C PHE A 13 8.93 14.55 -11.51
N GLY A 14 9.29 15.18 -12.63
CA GLY A 14 9.82 16.55 -12.60
C GLY A 14 11.08 16.64 -11.74
N ASP A 15 11.23 17.75 -11.04
CA ASP A 15 12.34 17.99 -10.11
C ASP A 15 11.97 17.67 -8.65
N ASP A 16 10.73 17.21 -8.42
CA ASP A 16 10.16 17.08 -7.07
C ASP A 16 10.41 15.70 -6.43
N LEU A 17 10.65 14.68 -7.24
CA LEU A 17 10.77 13.28 -6.80
C LEU A 17 11.65 12.48 -7.76
N GLU A 18 12.66 11.83 -7.21
CA GLU A 18 13.50 10.84 -7.89
C GLU A 18 13.56 9.54 -7.07
N LEU A 19 13.33 8.42 -7.74
CA LEU A 19 13.64 7.09 -7.25
C LEU A 19 14.67 6.47 -8.19
N SER A 20 15.89 6.27 -7.69
CA SER A 20 17.01 5.77 -8.50
C SER A 20 17.80 4.67 -7.80
N GLY A 21 18.58 3.94 -8.58
CA GLY A 21 19.48 2.90 -8.06
C GLY A 21 19.36 1.57 -8.80
N ARG A 22 19.72 0.50 -8.11
CA ARG A 22 19.70 -0.87 -8.64
C ARG A 22 19.47 -1.85 -7.51
N TYR A 23 18.64 -2.85 -7.74
CA TYR A 23 18.42 -3.91 -6.76
C TYR A 23 19.77 -4.46 -6.20
N PRO A 24 19.90 -4.61 -4.87
CA PRO A 24 18.88 -4.35 -3.85
C PRO A 24 18.82 -2.91 -3.31
N GLU A 25 19.69 -2.01 -3.76
CA GLU A 25 19.87 -0.66 -3.20
C GLU A 25 19.22 0.42 -4.07
N PHE A 26 18.34 1.20 -3.48
CA PHE A 26 17.68 2.34 -4.12
C PHE A 26 17.81 3.59 -3.26
N ARG A 27 17.58 4.74 -3.86
CA ARG A 27 17.48 6.03 -3.17
C ARG A 27 16.20 6.72 -3.60
N LEU A 28 15.47 7.23 -2.63
CA LEU A 28 14.29 8.06 -2.81
C LEU A 28 14.65 9.48 -2.35
N GLU A 29 14.66 10.41 -3.30
CA GLU A 29 14.83 11.83 -3.03
C GLU A 29 13.55 12.56 -3.41
N SER A 30 13.01 13.36 -2.50
CA SER A 30 11.84 14.20 -2.74
C SER A 30 12.13 15.58 -2.21
N ARG A 31 11.87 16.63 -2.99
CA ARG A 31 11.99 18.02 -2.57
C ARG A 31 10.78 18.79 -3.06
N ARG A 32 9.99 19.29 -2.11
CA ARG A 32 8.75 20.04 -2.36
C ARG A 32 8.68 21.18 -1.36
N ASP A 33 7.80 22.14 -1.62
CA ASP A 33 7.63 23.25 -0.69
C ASP A 33 7.21 22.73 0.70
N GLY A 34 8.00 23.05 1.73
CA GLY A 34 7.81 22.61 3.11
C GLY A 34 8.05 21.12 3.40
N PHE A 35 8.50 20.31 2.43
CA PHE A 35 8.77 18.88 2.63
C PHE A 35 9.95 18.38 1.81
N ALA A 36 10.90 17.70 2.47
CA ALA A 36 11.94 16.94 1.77
C ALA A 36 12.12 15.55 2.38
N ALA A 37 12.52 14.59 1.55
CA ALA A 37 12.90 13.26 1.99
C ALA A 37 14.15 12.83 1.23
N ASP A 38 15.10 12.22 1.94
CA ASP A 38 16.27 11.56 1.37
C ASP A 38 16.44 10.22 2.08
N LEU A 39 16.02 9.16 1.42
CA LEU A 39 15.95 7.82 1.99
C LEU A 39 16.78 6.85 1.15
N THR A 40 17.65 6.10 1.81
CA THR A 40 18.25 4.88 1.27
C THR A 40 17.32 3.71 1.53
N LEU A 41 17.07 2.92 0.49
CA LEU A 41 16.19 1.75 0.52
C LEU A 41 17.00 0.50 0.18
N THR A 42 16.92 -0.52 1.01
CA THR A 42 17.58 -1.82 0.80
C THR A 42 16.54 -2.93 0.78
N ALA A 43 16.24 -3.47 -0.40
CA ALA A 43 15.30 -4.58 -0.57
C ALA A 43 15.86 -5.87 0.04
N THR A 44 15.05 -6.61 0.80
CA THR A 44 15.51 -7.81 1.53
C THR A 44 15.58 -9.05 0.65
N GLY A 45 14.95 -9.02 -0.52
CA GLY A 45 14.79 -10.15 -1.43
C GLY A 45 13.52 -10.97 -1.21
N ASP A 46 12.75 -10.68 -0.16
CA ASP A 46 11.47 -11.35 0.10
C ASP A 46 10.38 -10.77 -0.81
N VAL A 47 10.07 -11.51 -1.88
CA VAL A 47 9.11 -11.09 -2.91
C VAL A 47 7.71 -11.62 -2.65
N THR A 48 6.74 -10.72 -2.63
CA THR A 48 5.31 -11.04 -2.75
C THR A 48 4.86 -10.77 -4.18
N TRP A 49 4.28 -11.80 -4.82
CA TRP A 49 3.63 -11.66 -6.12
C TRP A 49 2.13 -11.48 -5.91
N PHE A 50 1.63 -10.28 -6.14
CA PHE A 50 0.19 -10.00 -6.09
C PHE A 50 -0.51 -10.44 -7.37
N ALA A 51 0.15 -10.22 -8.52
CA ALA A 51 -0.32 -10.69 -9.82
C ALA A 51 0.86 -11.04 -10.72
N LYS A 52 0.73 -12.13 -11.47
CA LYS A 52 1.69 -12.53 -12.50
C LYS A 52 0.91 -13.05 -13.71
N GLY A 53 0.57 -12.14 -14.62
CA GLY A 53 -0.19 -12.44 -15.83
C GLY A 53 0.38 -11.73 -17.06
N LEU A 54 -0.17 -12.09 -18.23
CA LEU A 54 0.28 -11.54 -19.52
C LEU A 54 0.07 -10.03 -19.65
N PHE A 55 -0.99 -9.49 -19.03
CA PHE A 55 -1.42 -8.10 -19.16
C PHE A 55 -1.14 -7.24 -17.92
N TYR A 56 -0.80 -7.87 -16.79
CA TYR A 56 -0.53 -7.19 -15.52
C TYR A 56 0.43 -8.01 -14.67
N GLU A 57 1.47 -7.34 -14.18
CA GLU A 57 2.41 -7.87 -13.20
C GLU A 57 2.51 -6.89 -12.04
N HIS A 58 2.47 -7.42 -10.82
CA HIS A 58 2.59 -6.62 -9.60
C HIS A 58 3.36 -7.40 -8.56
N ILE A 59 4.51 -6.85 -8.19
CA ILE A 59 5.39 -7.37 -7.15
C ILE A 59 5.53 -6.34 -6.04
N ALA A 60 5.73 -6.86 -4.84
CA ALA A 60 6.11 -6.08 -3.67
C ALA A 60 7.30 -6.73 -2.97
N LEU A 61 8.24 -5.90 -2.54
CA LEU A 61 9.44 -6.30 -1.83
C LEU A 61 9.42 -5.69 -0.44
N VAL A 62 9.63 -6.53 0.58
CA VAL A 62 9.98 -6.00 1.91
C VAL A 62 11.30 -5.27 1.79
N THR A 63 11.34 -4.03 2.27
CA THR A 63 12.48 -3.13 2.09
C THR A 63 12.78 -2.44 3.40
N ARG A 64 14.06 -2.31 3.75
CA ARG A 64 14.48 -1.45 4.86
C ARG A 64 14.75 -0.06 4.33
N TYR A 65 14.26 0.96 5.02
CA TYR A 65 14.62 2.34 4.73
C TYR A 65 15.42 2.95 5.88
N ARG A 66 16.30 3.90 5.54
CA ARG A 66 16.94 4.81 6.49
C ARG A 66 17.22 6.15 5.80
N GLY A 67 17.23 7.23 6.56
CA GLY A 67 17.59 8.54 6.03
C GLY A 67 16.92 9.66 6.81
N THR A 68 16.54 10.72 6.11
CA THR A 68 15.99 11.92 6.73
C THR A 68 14.70 12.38 6.06
N ILE A 69 13.78 12.90 6.87
CA ILE A 69 12.61 13.65 6.43
C ILE A 69 12.68 15.06 7.02
N GLU A 70 12.55 16.07 6.17
CA GLU A 70 12.41 17.47 6.55
C GLU A 70 10.95 17.89 6.39
N HIS A 71 10.37 18.44 7.46
CA HIS A 71 9.02 18.98 7.45
C HIS A 71 8.85 20.03 8.55
N GLY A 72 8.19 21.15 8.24
CA GLY A 72 7.97 22.23 9.21
C GLY A 72 9.27 22.86 9.74
N GLY A 73 10.33 22.89 8.92
CA GLY A 73 11.64 23.42 9.29
C GLY A 73 12.49 22.52 10.21
N ALA A 74 12.01 21.31 10.51
CA ALA A 74 12.74 20.32 11.29
C ALA A 74 13.16 19.13 10.42
N THR A 75 14.41 18.68 10.56
CA THR A 75 14.90 17.44 9.97
C THR A 75 14.85 16.33 11.01
N THR A 76 14.25 15.19 10.64
CA THR A 76 14.12 14.00 11.49
C THR A 76 14.82 12.83 10.83
N GLU A 77 15.70 12.14 11.56
CA GLU A 77 16.23 10.85 11.13
C GLU A 77 15.14 9.78 11.26
N VAL A 78 15.01 8.97 10.22
CA VAL A 78 13.98 7.93 10.15
C VAL A 78 14.60 6.63 9.66
N ALA A 79 14.12 5.51 10.18
CA ALA A 79 14.45 4.18 9.71
C ALA A 79 13.34 3.19 10.06
N GLY A 80 13.20 2.14 9.26
CA GLY A 80 12.20 1.10 9.49
C GLY A 80 12.00 0.19 8.29
N LEU A 81 10.87 -0.51 8.30
CA LEU A 81 10.41 -1.28 7.15
C LEU A 81 9.53 -0.41 6.25
N CYS A 82 9.58 -0.67 4.95
CA CYS A 82 8.64 -0.15 3.98
C CYS A 82 8.37 -1.24 2.93
N THR A 83 7.53 -0.91 1.96
CA THR A 83 7.28 -1.77 0.82
C THR A 83 7.70 -1.07 -0.46
N TYR A 84 8.61 -1.68 -1.21
CA TYR A 84 8.88 -1.28 -2.58
C TYR A 84 7.94 -2.06 -3.49
N GLU A 85 7.08 -1.35 -4.23
CA GLU A 85 6.15 -1.97 -5.17
C GLU A 85 6.47 -1.61 -6.60
N TYR A 86 6.37 -2.61 -7.47
CA TYR A 86 6.44 -2.42 -8.91
C TYR A 86 5.25 -3.10 -9.56
N ALA A 87 4.45 -2.30 -10.24
CA ALA A 87 3.35 -2.77 -11.06
C ALA A 87 3.55 -2.28 -12.50
N ARG A 88 3.31 -3.17 -13.46
CA ARG A 88 3.21 -2.83 -14.88
C ARG A 88 1.96 -3.47 -15.46
N GLY A 89 1.26 -2.71 -16.28
CA GLY A 89 0.06 -3.19 -16.95
C GLY A 89 -0.07 -2.59 -18.34
N THR A 90 -0.61 -3.36 -19.27
CA THR A 90 -1.09 -2.82 -20.55
C THR A 90 -2.47 -2.24 -20.37
N SER A 91 -2.65 -0.95 -20.67
CA SER A 91 -3.91 -0.24 -20.47
C SER A 91 -4.35 0.48 -21.75
N PRO A 92 -5.66 0.59 -22.03
CA PRO A 92 -6.17 1.45 -23.11
C PRO A 92 -5.68 2.91 -23.02
N TYR A 93 -5.32 3.38 -21.82
CA TYR A 93 -4.74 4.70 -21.62
C TYR A 93 -3.38 4.88 -22.31
N LEU A 94 -2.66 3.81 -22.63
CA LEU A 94 -1.43 3.86 -23.43
C LEU A 94 -1.68 4.35 -24.86
N LEU A 95 -2.90 4.13 -25.38
CA LEU A 95 -3.30 4.56 -26.72
C LEU A 95 -4.08 5.87 -26.71
N ARG A 96 -4.68 6.23 -25.56
CA ARG A 96 -5.55 7.41 -25.44
C ARG A 96 -5.53 7.99 -24.03
N ASN A 97 -4.91 9.17 -23.89
CA ASN A 97 -4.85 9.92 -22.62
C ASN A 97 -6.16 10.68 -22.32
N ARG A 98 -7.30 9.97 -22.27
CA ARG A 98 -8.61 10.50 -21.83
C ARG A 98 -9.28 9.46 -20.96
N PHE A 99 -9.96 9.88 -19.90
CA PHE A 99 -10.74 8.99 -19.03
C PHE A 99 -11.65 8.07 -19.87
N LEU A 100 -11.58 6.76 -19.58
CA LEU A 100 -12.49 5.80 -20.18
C LEU A 100 -13.92 6.10 -19.72
N PRO A 101 -14.92 5.96 -20.61
CA PRO A 101 -16.33 6.02 -20.19
C PRO A 101 -16.59 4.95 -19.13
N GLN A 102 -17.52 5.21 -18.21
CA GLN A 102 -17.79 4.33 -17.07
C GLN A 102 -18.06 2.87 -17.48
N ALA A 103 -18.77 2.66 -18.58
CA ALA A 103 -19.10 1.33 -19.12
C ALA A 103 -17.86 0.52 -19.60
N ALA A 104 -16.72 1.17 -19.81
CA ALA A 104 -15.46 0.54 -20.22
C ALA A 104 -14.46 0.38 -19.05
N LYS A 105 -14.83 0.81 -17.83
CA LYS A 105 -14.02 0.60 -16.63
C LYS A 105 -14.35 -0.76 -16.02
N LEU A 106 -13.35 -1.41 -15.41
CA LEU A 106 -13.59 -2.61 -14.61
C LEU A 106 -14.59 -2.28 -13.47
N PRO A 107 -15.57 -3.17 -13.19
CA PRO A 107 -16.62 -2.92 -12.20
C PRO A 107 -16.11 -3.17 -10.77
N TRP A 108 -14.98 -2.57 -10.41
CA TRP A 108 -14.47 -2.63 -9.05
C TRP A 108 -15.18 -1.58 -8.21
N ASP A 109 -15.83 -2.04 -7.15
CA ASP A 109 -16.63 -1.19 -6.28
C ASP A 109 -15.86 -0.77 -5.05
N VAL A 110 -15.08 -1.67 -4.47
CA VAL A 110 -14.25 -1.39 -3.30
C VAL A 110 -12.87 -1.97 -3.48
N PHE A 111 -11.86 -1.18 -3.15
CA PHE A 111 -10.50 -1.65 -2.99
C PHE A 111 -9.95 -1.09 -1.68
N SER A 112 -9.37 -1.95 -0.86
CA SER A 112 -8.63 -1.58 0.34
C SER A 112 -7.35 -2.40 0.37
N TYR A 113 -6.21 -1.73 0.41
CA TYR A 113 -4.90 -2.37 0.57
C TYR A 113 -4.15 -1.72 1.73
N GLN A 114 -3.56 -2.54 2.58
CA GLN A 114 -2.91 -2.05 3.79
C GLN A 114 -1.59 -2.77 4.05
N VAL A 115 -0.65 -2.00 4.58
CA VAL A 115 0.66 -2.49 5.02
C VAL A 115 0.84 -2.09 6.48
N ILE A 116 1.10 -3.08 7.32
CA ILE A 116 1.42 -2.89 8.74
C ILE A 116 2.79 -3.49 9.00
N ASP A 117 3.71 -2.68 9.48
CA ASP A 117 4.95 -3.15 10.08
C ASP A 117 4.64 -3.61 11.50
N LEU A 118 4.69 -4.93 11.73
CA LEU A 118 4.35 -5.52 13.03
C LEU A 118 5.52 -5.44 14.01
N ASP A 119 6.75 -5.52 13.50
CA ASP A 119 8.00 -5.40 14.23
C ASP A 119 9.14 -5.10 13.23
N ALA A 120 10.39 -5.15 13.70
CA ALA A 120 11.57 -4.81 12.88
C ALA A 120 11.76 -5.70 11.65
N ASP A 121 11.16 -6.90 11.63
CA ASP A 121 11.39 -7.91 10.59
C ASP A 121 10.11 -8.51 10.01
N THR A 122 8.94 -8.08 10.47
CA THR A 122 7.64 -8.67 10.09
C THR A 122 6.68 -7.63 9.56
N GLN A 123 6.08 -7.91 8.40
CA GLN A 123 5.02 -7.12 7.79
C GLN A 123 3.76 -7.95 7.56
N LEU A 124 2.61 -7.33 7.82
CA LEU A 124 1.29 -7.85 7.50
C LEU A 124 0.67 -7.01 6.37
N LEU A 125 0.27 -7.72 5.33
CA LEU A 125 -0.41 -7.16 4.16
C LEU A 125 -1.86 -7.61 4.16
N LEU A 126 -2.78 -6.65 4.01
CA LEU A 126 -4.21 -6.91 4.02
C LEU A 126 -4.82 -6.33 2.76
N ALA A 127 -5.62 -7.13 2.05
CA ALA A 127 -6.25 -6.70 0.81
C ALA A 127 -7.71 -7.13 0.77
N HIS A 128 -8.58 -6.20 0.39
CA HIS A 128 -10.00 -6.42 0.15
C HIS A 128 -10.41 -5.82 -1.19
N VAL A 129 -11.10 -6.61 -2.01
CA VAL A 129 -11.60 -6.21 -3.32
C VAL A 129 -13.06 -6.65 -3.44
N GLN A 130 -13.93 -5.73 -3.81
CA GLN A 130 -15.31 -6.01 -4.20
C GLN A 130 -15.52 -5.73 -5.68
N VAL A 131 -16.26 -6.64 -6.32
CA VAL A 131 -16.67 -6.54 -7.72
C VAL A 131 -18.16 -6.84 -7.77
N ASP A 132 -18.92 -5.94 -8.38
CA ASP A 132 -20.38 -6.01 -8.45
C ASP A 132 -21.06 -6.25 -7.09
N HIS A 133 -20.61 -5.52 -6.06
CA HIS A 133 -21.03 -5.60 -4.66
C HIS A 133 -20.68 -6.90 -3.92
N TYR A 134 -20.00 -7.86 -4.56
CA TYR A 134 -19.56 -9.11 -3.93
C TYR A 134 -18.06 -9.08 -3.59
N PRO A 135 -17.64 -9.61 -2.43
CA PRO A 135 -16.22 -9.80 -2.12
C PRO A 135 -15.57 -10.76 -3.12
N ALA A 136 -14.72 -10.23 -4.00
CA ALA A 136 -13.92 -11.04 -4.92
C ALA A 136 -12.63 -11.53 -4.25
N LEU A 137 -12.08 -10.74 -3.33
CA LEU A 137 -10.89 -11.08 -2.55
C LEU A 137 -10.97 -10.44 -1.16
N THR A 138 -10.72 -11.22 -0.13
CA THR A 138 -10.33 -10.70 1.19
C THR A 138 -9.19 -11.58 1.69
N SER A 139 -8.03 -10.99 1.98
CA SER A 139 -6.83 -11.78 2.23
C SER A 139 -5.85 -11.09 3.16
N ALA A 140 -5.05 -11.91 3.84
CA ALA A 140 -3.94 -11.50 4.69
C ALA A 140 -2.66 -12.23 4.24
N TYR A 141 -1.56 -11.52 4.13
CA TYR A 141 -0.24 -12.05 3.80
C TYR A 141 0.75 -11.69 4.90
N LEU A 142 1.47 -12.67 5.41
CA LEU A 142 2.53 -12.45 6.38
C LEU A 142 3.88 -12.55 5.68
N ARG A 143 4.69 -11.51 5.87
CA ARG A 143 6.06 -11.42 5.37
C ARG A 143 6.99 -11.33 6.56
N VAL A 144 7.90 -12.29 6.69
CA VAL A 144 8.98 -12.26 7.69
C VAL A 144 10.28 -12.25 6.92
N ILE A 145 11.19 -11.34 7.25
CA ILE A 145 12.45 -11.20 6.52
C ILE A 145 13.24 -12.52 6.57
N GLY A 146 13.75 -12.94 5.40
CA GLY A 146 14.47 -14.20 5.23
C GLY A 146 13.56 -15.43 5.18
N GLN A 147 12.24 -15.25 5.23
CA GLN A 147 11.26 -16.30 5.04
C GLN A 147 10.40 -16.02 3.81
N ARG A 148 9.88 -17.09 3.21
CA ARG A 148 8.97 -16.96 2.08
C ARG A 148 7.66 -16.29 2.53
N ALA A 149 7.36 -15.13 1.94
CA ALA A 149 6.05 -14.49 2.05
C ALA A 149 4.95 -15.49 1.69
N HIS A 150 3.91 -15.55 2.52
CA HIS A 150 2.80 -16.47 2.29
C HIS A 150 1.46 -15.83 2.65
N ARG A 151 0.44 -16.20 1.88
CA ARG A 151 -0.96 -15.91 2.24
C ARG A 151 -1.32 -16.75 3.45
N LEU A 152 -1.94 -16.13 4.45
CA LEU A 152 -2.48 -16.85 5.59
C LEU A 152 -3.67 -17.70 5.14
N ASP A 153 -3.68 -18.96 5.55
CA ASP A 153 -4.82 -19.86 5.39
C ASP A 153 -5.82 -19.59 6.52
N ALA A 154 -6.54 -18.48 6.38
CA ALA A 154 -7.38 -17.90 7.41
C ALA A 154 -8.71 -17.39 6.83
N ASP A 155 -9.73 -17.37 7.68
CA ASP A 155 -10.95 -16.60 7.48
C ASP A 155 -10.63 -15.12 7.75
N VAL A 156 -10.79 -14.28 6.73
CA VAL A 156 -10.38 -12.87 6.75
C VAL A 156 -11.58 -11.99 6.48
N HIS A 157 -11.86 -11.07 7.40
CA HIS A 157 -12.94 -10.10 7.31
C HIS A 157 -12.41 -8.68 7.40
N PHE A 158 -12.89 -7.82 6.51
CA PHE A 158 -12.66 -6.38 6.53
C PHE A 158 -13.99 -5.66 6.61
N ARG A 159 -14.05 -4.61 7.43
CA ARG A 159 -15.23 -3.75 7.52
C ARG A 159 -14.85 -2.33 7.89
N VAL A 160 -15.35 -1.35 7.14
CA VAL A 160 -15.39 0.05 7.58
C VAL A 160 -16.47 0.21 8.64
N THR A 161 -16.13 0.73 9.80
CA THR A 161 -17.02 0.86 10.96
C THR A 161 -17.60 2.27 11.10
N SER A 162 -16.86 3.29 10.68
CA SER A 162 -17.36 4.65 10.49
C SER A 162 -16.67 5.33 9.32
N THR A 163 -17.32 6.34 8.76
CA THR A 163 -16.79 7.17 7.67
C THR A 163 -16.53 8.58 8.17
N GLN A 164 -15.64 9.31 7.49
CA GLN A 164 -15.39 10.71 7.78
C GLN A 164 -16.66 11.54 7.61
N ALA A 165 -16.77 12.64 8.36
CA ALA A 165 -17.98 13.46 8.43
C ALA A 165 -18.41 14.08 7.08
N ARG A 166 -17.49 14.19 6.11
CA ARG A 166 -17.77 14.70 4.76
C ARG A 166 -17.10 13.79 3.74
N PRO A 167 -17.71 13.61 2.56
CA PRO A 167 -17.07 12.87 1.50
C PRO A 167 -15.88 13.67 0.93
N ALA A 168 -14.81 12.96 0.59
CA ALA A 168 -13.70 13.53 -0.14
C ALA A 168 -14.06 13.59 -1.63
N VAL A 169 -13.69 14.67 -2.32
CA VAL A 169 -13.98 14.85 -3.76
C VAL A 169 -12.68 14.76 -4.54
N GLY A 170 -12.57 13.74 -5.38
CA GLY A 170 -11.37 13.53 -6.21
C GLY A 170 -11.28 14.53 -7.36
N PRO A 171 -10.13 14.63 -8.04
CA PRO A 171 -9.97 15.43 -9.27
C PRO A 171 -10.91 15.03 -10.40
N ASP A 172 -11.44 13.80 -10.36
CA ASP A 172 -12.47 13.29 -11.28
C ASP A 172 -13.89 13.78 -10.93
N GLY A 173 -14.04 14.59 -9.87
CA GLY A 173 -15.31 15.13 -9.37
C GLY A 173 -16.13 14.13 -8.57
N HIS A 174 -15.64 12.90 -8.36
CA HIS A 174 -16.39 11.89 -7.63
C HIS A 174 -16.22 12.04 -6.11
N ALA A 175 -17.35 12.06 -5.42
CA ALA A 175 -17.42 12.01 -3.96
C ALA A 175 -17.18 10.57 -3.46
N MET A 176 -16.35 10.42 -2.43
CA MET A 176 -16.04 9.15 -1.78
C MET A 176 -16.10 9.29 -0.27
N TRP A 177 -16.85 8.40 0.39
CA TRP A 177 -16.87 8.32 1.85
C TRP A 177 -15.65 7.54 2.33
N LEU A 178 -14.68 8.27 2.87
CA LEU A 178 -13.44 7.69 3.36
C LEU A 178 -13.63 7.11 4.76
N PRO A 179 -12.92 6.02 5.12
CA PRO A 179 -12.98 5.47 6.46
C PRO A 179 -12.44 6.49 7.48
N GLU A 180 -13.15 6.60 8.59
CA GLU A 180 -12.62 7.18 9.82
C GLU A 180 -12.14 6.04 10.73
N THR A 181 -12.95 5.00 10.87
CA THR A 181 -12.58 3.76 11.58
C THR A 181 -12.88 2.52 10.75
N PHE A 182 -12.09 1.47 10.93
CA PHE A 182 -12.31 0.18 10.29
C PHE A 182 -11.71 -0.96 11.11
N ALA A 183 -12.07 -2.19 10.75
CA ALA A 183 -11.65 -3.39 11.43
C ALA A 183 -11.21 -4.48 10.47
N TRP A 184 -10.16 -5.21 10.87
CA TRP A 184 -9.81 -6.52 10.32
C TRP A 184 -9.93 -7.60 11.37
N ARG A 185 -10.40 -8.77 10.95
CA ARG A 185 -10.38 -10.00 11.75
C ARG A 185 -9.79 -11.12 10.90
N VAL A 186 -8.75 -11.76 11.42
CA VAL A 186 -8.04 -12.86 10.77
C VAL A 186 -8.05 -14.06 11.72
N ARG A 187 -8.76 -15.11 11.37
CA ARG A 187 -8.88 -16.33 12.19
C ARG A 187 -8.41 -17.55 11.43
N ASP A 188 -7.64 -18.41 12.05
CA ASP A 188 -7.26 -19.68 11.42
C ASP A 188 -8.46 -20.64 11.30
N ARG A 189 -8.27 -21.76 10.60
CA ARG A 189 -9.32 -22.79 10.43
C ARG A 189 -9.81 -23.42 11.74
N ARG A 190 -9.09 -23.24 12.85
CA ARG A 190 -9.46 -23.72 14.19
C ARG A 190 -10.20 -22.65 14.98
N GLY A 191 -10.46 -21.48 14.39
CA GLY A 191 -11.13 -20.35 15.02
C GLY A 191 -10.21 -19.51 15.93
N ARG A 192 -8.90 -19.77 15.95
CA ARG A 192 -7.97 -18.97 16.74
C ARG A 192 -7.75 -17.62 16.06
N THR A 193 -7.84 -16.54 16.82
CA THR A 193 -7.50 -15.18 16.35
C THR A 193 -6.00 -15.10 16.08
N LEU A 194 -5.63 -14.96 14.82
CA LEU A 194 -4.27 -14.62 14.42
C LEU A 194 -4.06 -13.11 14.53
N PHE A 195 -5.03 -12.34 14.02
CA PHE A 195 -5.03 -10.88 14.13
C PHE A 195 -6.45 -10.35 14.38
N ALA A 196 -6.56 -9.41 15.31
CA ALA A 196 -7.70 -8.52 15.44
C ALA A 196 -7.15 -7.09 15.39
N ILE A 197 -7.64 -6.29 14.45
CA ILE A 197 -7.14 -4.94 14.22
C ILE A 197 -8.34 -4.02 14.22
N ASP A 198 -8.36 -3.06 15.13
CA ASP A 198 -9.31 -1.97 15.20
C ASP A 198 -8.53 -0.67 14.93
N ALA A 199 -8.84 -0.02 13.82
CA ALA A 199 -8.04 1.05 13.25
C ALA A 199 -8.79 2.37 13.22
N THR A 200 -8.05 3.46 13.44
CA THR A 200 -8.52 4.84 13.32
C THR A 200 -7.57 5.60 12.40
N VAL A 201 -8.12 6.13 11.30
CA VAL A 201 -7.37 6.97 10.36
C VAL A 201 -7.03 8.28 11.06
N ASP A 202 -5.73 8.58 11.19
CA ASP A 202 -5.23 9.71 11.99
C ASP A 202 -4.35 10.67 11.17
N THR A 203 -4.39 10.54 9.85
CA THR A 203 -3.72 11.44 8.91
C THR A 203 -4.70 11.91 7.83
N PRO A 204 -4.50 13.10 7.24
CA PRO A 204 -5.24 13.50 6.05
C PRO A 204 -5.06 12.45 4.95
N MET A 205 -6.17 11.94 4.41
CA MET A 205 -6.11 11.04 3.27
C MET A 205 -5.92 11.84 1.98
N LEU A 206 -4.91 11.48 1.20
CA LEU A 206 -4.51 12.19 -0.01
C LEU A 206 -4.94 11.41 -1.25
N PHE A 207 -5.52 12.10 -2.23
CA PHE A 207 -5.81 11.49 -3.52
C PHE A 207 -4.49 11.16 -4.25
N GLY A 208 -4.34 9.94 -4.77
CA GLY A 208 -3.07 9.57 -5.41
C GLY A 208 -2.92 8.14 -5.91
N ILE A 209 -3.89 7.24 -5.65
CA ILE A 209 -3.84 5.84 -6.09
C ILE A 209 -5.01 5.52 -7.03
N GLY A 210 -4.76 5.61 -8.35
CA GLY A 210 -5.82 5.42 -9.36
C GLY A 210 -6.97 6.41 -9.18
N THR A 211 -8.13 5.92 -8.73
CA THR A 211 -9.32 6.76 -8.39
C THR A 211 -9.57 6.84 -6.88
N GLY A 212 -8.55 6.57 -6.07
CA GLY A 212 -8.63 6.44 -4.61
C GLY A 212 -7.67 7.33 -3.85
N TYR A 213 -7.70 7.10 -2.54
CA TYR A 213 -6.97 7.86 -1.54
C TYR A 213 -6.00 6.98 -0.78
N VAL A 214 -4.91 7.58 -0.34
CA VAL A 214 -3.90 6.95 0.52
C VAL A 214 -3.84 7.67 1.86
N GLY A 215 -3.47 6.97 2.91
CA GLY A 215 -3.31 7.57 4.23
C GLY A 215 -2.57 6.67 5.20
N GLY A 216 -2.39 7.18 6.40
CA GLY A 216 -1.92 6.47 7.58
C GLY A 216 -2.99 6.38 8.67
N TYR A 217 -2.90 5.34 9.47
CA TYR A 217 -3.77 5.09 10.61
C TYR A 217 -2.99 4.53 11.80
N ARG A 218 -3.59 4.63 13.00
CA ARG A 218 -3.19 3.85 14.18
C ARG A 218 -4.13 2.69 14.35
N TRP A 219 -3.65 1.62 14.96
CA TRP A 219 -4.48 0.48 15.30
C TRP A 219 -4.12 -0.10 16.66
N GLU A 220 -5.12 -0.74 17.27
CA GLU A 220 -5.01 -1.55 18.47
C GLU A 220 -5.75 -2.88 18.25
N GLY A 221 -5.43 -3.88 19.07
CA GLY A 221 -6.12 -5.16 19.05
C GLY A 221 -5.21 -6.30 19.49
N GLU A 222 -5.14 -7.36 18.68
CA GLU A 222 -4.47 -8.61 19.06
C GLU A 222 -3.61 -9.18 17.92
N ARG A 223 -2.47 -9.78 18.31
CA ARG A 223 -1.64 -10.69 17.50
C ARG A 223 -1.45 -11.99 18.27
N ASP A 224 -1.89 -13.11 17.70
CA ASP A 224 -1.85 -14.44 18.33
C ASP A 224 -2.47 -14.46 19.75
N GLY A 225 -3.59 -13.76 19.91
CA GLY A 225 -4.31 -13.62 21.19
C GLY A 225 -3.63 -12.75 22.25
N ARG A 226 -2.57 -11.99 21.88
CA ARG A 226 -1.89 -11.05 22.77
C ARG A 226 -2.18 -9.61 22.34
N PRO A 227 -2.38 -8.67 23.28
CA PRO A 227 -2.52 -7.27 22.94
C PRO A 227 -1.38 -6.75 22.08
N ALA A 228 -1.73 -6.03 21.01
CA ALA A 228 -0.79 -5.41 20.10
C ALA A 228 -1.37 -4.09 19.57
N SER A 229 -0.49 -3.18 19.17
CA SER A 229 -0.86 -1.90 18.57
C SER A 229 0.26 -1.43 17.65
N GLY A 230 -0.06 -0.48 16.77
CA GLY A 230 0.93 0.06 15.86
C GLY A 230 0.33 1.07 14.88
N ARG A 231 1.04 1.23 13.75
CA ARG A 231 0.62 2.07 12.64
C ARG A 231 0.49 1.25 11.37
N GLY A 232 -0.31 1.74 10.44
CA GLY A 232 -0.39 1.16 9.11
C GLY A 232 -0.61 2.21 8.03
N TYR A 233 -0.26 1.83 6.81
CA TYR A 233 -0.58 2.52 5.58
C TYR A 233 -1.86 1.93 4.97
N ILE A 234 -2.71 2.77 4.40
CA ILE A 234 -3.95 2.37 3.72
C ILE A 234 -4.05 3.01 2.34
N GLU A 235 -4.44 2.21 1.36
CA GLU A 235 -5.02 2.63 0.09
C GLU A 235 -6.50 2.29 0.12
N TYR A 236 -7.35 3.22 -0.29
CA TYR A 236 -8.79 3.04 -0.24
C TYR A 236 -9.50 3.63 -1.45
N VAL A 237 -10.39 2.83 -2.03
CA VAL A 237 -11.33 3.21 -3.07
C VAL A 237 -12.69 2.65 -2.66
N ASP A 238 -13.71 3.50 -2.67
CA ASP A 238 -15.11 3.08 -2.66
C ASP A 238 -15.87 3.82 -3.76
N ARG A 239 -16.44 3.07 -4.69
CA ARG A 239 -17.21 3.53 -5.85
C ARG A 239 -18.67 3.10 -5.75
N ARG A 240 -19.08 2.47 -4.65
CA ARG A 240 -20.48 2.15 -4.38
C ARG A 240 -21.24 3.46 -4.22
N ARG A 241 -22.46 3.48 -4.75
CA ARG A 241 -23.38 4.61 -4.64
C ARG A 241 -24.25 4.48 -3.39
#